data_AF-A0A292SUK1-F1
#
_entry.id   AF-A0A292SUK1-F1
#
_cell.length_a   1.000
_cell.length_b   1.000
_cell.length_c   1.000
_cell.angle_alpha   90.00
_cell.angle_beta   90.00
_cell.angle_gamma   90.00
#
_symmetry.space_group_name_H-M   'P 1'
#
loop_
_entity.id
_entity.type
_entity.pdbx_description
1 polymer ?
#
loop_
_entity_poly.entity_id
_entity_poly.type
_entity_poly.pdbx_seq_one_letter_code
_entity_poly.pdbx_strand_id
1 'polypeptide(L)'
;MKISPITDNTRTFRANRRIITNREGKLLYRTTTYFLREDLNWERFANFLKNKYQSASKVNVINHACSSGHEPYSLALKLMIKFGVEAKKFFPINARDIDFDNIECARRGELGINDKEMYSINYCTRDNIYEFFDFAKAKNPQDDITLIPKPKLKEKVVFTQADILKDTTQKLPDNTVFMCRNIWPYLSDNNRTKLADSLAQNLGKNSLVVIGDFDIRNCNTDVILYIRGFRESGMFNVFEKP
;
A
#
# COMPACT_ATOMS: atom_id res chain seq x y z
N MET A 1 4.05 7.47 19.72
CA MET A 1 2.61 7.73 19.87
C MET A 1 1.94 6.41 20.30
N LYS A 2 1.58 6.23 21.58
CA LYS A 2 0.70 5.12 22.01
C LYS A 2 -0.71 5.70 22.03
N ILE A 3 -1.40 5.65 20.90
CA ILE A 3 -2.82 5.95 20.85
C ILE A 3 -3.49 4.61 20.59
N SER A 4 -3.96 3.96 21.66
CA SER A 4 -4.96 2.91 21.50
C SER A 4 -6.25 3.60 21.03
N PRO A 5 -6.78 3.32 19.83
CA PRO A 5 -8.06 3.85 19.41
C PRO A 5 -9.14 3.28 20.34
N ILE A 6 -10.08 4.13 20.80
CA ILE A 6 -11.26 3.67 21.53
C ILE A 6 -12.49 3.89 20.64
N THR A 7 -13.20 2.78 20.47
CA THR A 7 -14.58 2.58 19.97
C THR A 7 -14.92 3.09 18.58
N ASP A 8 -14.70 2.18 17.62
CA ASP A 8 -15.63 1.94 16.53
C ASP A 8 -16.99 1.46 17.11
N ASN A 9 -18.06 2.22 16.91
CA ASN A 9 -19.43 1.80 17.26
C ASN A 9 -19.98 0.72 16.28
N THR A 10 -19.19 0.29 15.30
CA THR A 10 -19.52 -0.76 14.34
C THR A 10 -18.57 -1.96 14.48
N ARG A 11 -18.57 -2.61 15.66
CA ARG A 11 -17.76 -3.81 15.99
C ARG A 11 -17.85 -5.01 15.02
N THR A 12 -18.63 -4.92 13.94
CA THR A 12 -18.90 -6.01 13.00
C THR A 12 -18.09 -5.95 11.70
N PHE A 13 -17.49 -4.81 11.28
CA PHE A 13 -16.88 -4.67 9.94
C PHE A 13 -15.43 -4.15 9.99
N ARG A 14 -14.48 -5.08 10.04
CA ARG A 14 -13.25 -4.89 10.85
C ARG A 14 -12.04 -4.20 10.22
N ALA A 15 -12.09 -3.61 9.02
CA ALA A 15 -10.87 -2.94 8.52
C ALA A 15 -11.09 -1.79 7.53
N ASN A 16 -11.88 -1.99 6.48
CA ASN A 16 -12.08 -0.99 5.42
C ASN A 16 -13.32 -0.10 5.68
N ARG A 17 -13.31 1.12 5.16
CA ARG A 17 -14.37 2.14 5.28
C ARG A 17 -14.66 2.58 6.73
N ARG A 18 -13.63 2.59 7.60
CA ARG A 18 -13.74 3.04 9.00
C ARG A 18 -13.36 4.50 9.16
N ILE A 19 -13.96 5.15 10.15
CA ILE A 19 -13.60 6.49 10.63
C ILE A 19 -12.98 6.32 12.02
N ILE A 20 -11.72 6.68 12.18
CA ILE A 20 -11.01 6.54 13.45
C ILE A 20 -10.86 7.91 14.09
N THR A 21 -11.33 8.05 15.33
CA THR A 21 -11.27 9.30 16.11
C THR A 21 -10.48 9.10 17.41
N ASN A 22 -9.99 10.20 17.99
CA ASN A 22 -9.48 10.19 19.37
C ASN A 22 -10.65 10.20 20.38
N ARG A 23 -10.32 10.20 21.68
CA ARG A 23 -11.31 10.24 22.78
C ARG A 23 -12.20 11.49 22.79
N GLU A 24 -11.75 12.57 22.16
CA GLU A 24 -12.46 13.86 22.07
C GLU A 24 -13.33 13.92 20.80
N GLY A 25 -13.40 12.84 20.01
CA GLY A 25 -14.14 12.80 18.74
C GLY A 25 -13.40 13.44 17.56
N LYS A 26 -12.15 13.90 17.73
CA LYS A 26 -11.34 14.43 16.63
C LYS A 26 -10.93 13.32 15.68
N LEU A 27 -11.14 13.52 14.38
CA LEU A 27 -10.69 12.61 13.32
C LEU A 27 -9.16 12.40 13.39
N LEU A 28 -8.74 11.14 13.42
CA LEU A 28 -7.35 10.72 13.29
C LEU A 28 -7.07 10.30 11.85
N TYR A 29 -7.84 9.35 11.32
CA TYR A 29 -7.71 8.90 9.93
C TYR A 29 -8.98 8.15 9.48
N ARG A 30 -9.07 7.93 8.17
CA ARG A 30 -10.08 7.07 7.55
C ARG A 30 -9.40 5.91 6.87
N THR A 31 -9.99 4.73 6.95
CA THR A 31 -9.53 3.57 6.17
C THR A 31 -10.39 3.50 4.92
N THR A 32 -9.78 3.67 3.75
CA THR A 32 -10.47 3.42 2.47
C THR A 32 -9.43 2.94 1.48
N THR A 33 -9.53 1.66 1.15
CA THR A 33 -8.67 0.97 0.21
C THR A 33 -9.50 0.10 -0.71
N TYR A 34 -8.99 -0.17 -1.90
CA TYR A 34 -9.63 -1.01 -2.90
C TYR A 34 -8.56 -1.53 -3.88
N PHE A 35 -8.88 -2.63 -4.57
CA PHE A 35 -7.96 -3.21 -5.53
C PHE A 35 -7.65 -2.25 -6.68
N LEU A 36 -6.39 -2.26 -7.13
CA LEU A 36 -5.93 -1.56 -8.32
C LEU A 36 -6.33 -0.07 -8.32
N ARG A 37 -6.20 0.58 -7.16
CA ARG A 37 -6.53 1.99 -6.92
C ARG A 37 -6.03 2.89 -8.05
N GLU A 38 -6.92 3.69 -8.62
CA GLU A 38 -6.72 4.36 -9.93
C GLU A 38 -5.69 5.50 -9.92
N ASP A 39 -5.30 5.99 -8.74
CA ASP A 39 -4.25 7.01 -8.57
C ASP A 39 -2.82 6.45 -8.68
N LEU A 40 -2.68 5.25 -9.27
CA LEU A 40 -1.43 4.69 -9.79
C LEU A 40 -1.74 3.90 -11.06
N ASN A 41 -1.02 4.18 -12.15
CA ASN A 41 -1.10 3.36 -13.35
C ASN A 41 -0.34 2.05 -13.13
N TRP A 42 -1.03 1.02 -12.62
CA TRP A 42 -0.44 -0.27 -12.25
C TRP A 42 0.31 -0.97 -13.38
N GLU A 43 -0.17 -0.85 -14.62
CA GLU A 43 0.45 -1.46 -15.80
C GLU A 43 1.80 -0.79 -16.12
N ARG A 44 1.82 0.54 -16.18
CA ARG A 44 3.06 1.31 -16.35
C ARG A 44 4.01 1.11 -15.17
N PHE A 45 3.48 1.03 -13.95
CA PHE A 45 4.28 0.89 -12.75
C PHE A 45 5.02 -0.44 -12.73
N ALA A 46 4.35 -1.56 -13.04
CA ALA A 46 5.01 -2.85 -13.13
C ALA A 46 6.11 -2.86 -14.19
N ASN A 47 5.87 -2.30 -15.39
CA ASN A 47 6.89 -2.18 -16.44
C ASN A 47 8.08 -1.33 -15.98
N PHE A 48 7.81 -0.20 -15.34
CA PHE A 48 8.85 0.67 -14.80
C PHE A 48 9.71 -0.05 -13.78
N LEU A 49 9.10 -0.77 -12.82
CA LEU A 49 9.82 -1.58 -11.85
C LEU A 49 10.69 -2.66 -12.51
N LYS A 50 10.17 -3.37 -13.54
CA LYS A 50 10.95 -4.37 -14.26
C LYS A 50 12.18 -3.76 -14.94
N ASN A 51 12.01 -2.62 -15.60
CA ASN A 51 13.09 -1.94 -16.33
C ASN A 51 14.13 -1.34 -15.39
N LYS A 52 13.69 -0.60 -14.36
CA LYS A 52 14.59 0.04 -13.38
C LYS A 52 15.44 -1.00 -12.64
N TYR A 53 14.84 -2.14 -12.29
CA TYR A 53 15.48 -3.18 -11.51
C TYR A 53 15.86 -4.41 -12.34
N GLN A 54 16.12 -4.25 -13.65
CA GLN A 54 16.44 -5.38 -14.53
C GLN A 54 17.67 -6.17 -14.06
N SER A 55 18.72 -5.47 -13.63
CA SER A 55 19.99 -6.06 -13.17
C SER A 55 20.00 -6.42 -11.68
N ALA A 56 18.96 -6.06 -10.93
CA ALA A 56 18.89 -6.35 -9.51
C ALA A 56 18.43 -7.80 -9.28
N SER A 57 19.18 -8.56 -8.49
CA SER A 57 18.79 -9.90 -8.05
C SER A 57 17.62 -9.88 -7.05
N LYS A 58 17.44 -8.76 -6.35
CA LYS A 58 16.40 -8.53 -5.35
C LYS A 58 15.96 -7.07 -5.33
N VAL A 59 14.67 -6.86 -5.12
CA VAL A 59 14.05 -5.56 -4.88
C VAL A 59 13.32 -5.64 -3.55
N ASN A 60 13.58 -4.67 -2.67
CA ASN A 60 12.92 -4.59 -1.38
C ASN A 60 11.62 -3.79 -1.52
N VAL A 61 10.46 -4.45 -1.45
CA VAL A 61 9.18 -3.75 -1.57
C VAL A 61 8.56 -3.57 -0.19
N ILE A 62 8.31 -2.32 0.19
CA ILE A 62 7.63 -1.95 1.42
C ILE A 62 6.34 -1.23 1.05
N ASN A 63 5.21 -1.72 1.53
CA ASN A 63 3.90 -1.11 1.37
C ASN A 63 3.39 -0.66 2.73
N HIS A 64 3.59 0.61 3.08
CA HIS A 64 3.18 1.16 4.36
C HIS A 64 1.77 1.75 4.28
N ALA A 65 1.05 1.65 5.40
CA ALA A 65 -0.37 1.93 5.53
C ALA A 65 -1.22 1.11 4.55
N CYS A 66 -0.96 -0.19 4.52
CA CYS A 66 -1.58 -1.13 3.60
C CYS A 66 -3.09 -1.35 3.83
N SER A 67 -3.64 -0.82 4.92
CA SER A 67 -5.03 -0.98 5.35
C SER A 67 -5.42 -2.46 5.39
N SER A 68 -6.57 -2.86 4.81
CA SER A 68 -7.01 -4.27 4.77
C SER A 68 -6.23 -5.15 3.78
N GLY A 69 -5.20 -4.64 3.12
CA GLY A 69 -4.30 -5.44 2.26
C GLY A 69 -4.61 -5.42 0.77
N HIS A 70 -5.63 -4.69 0.30
CA HIS A 70 -5.96 -4.59 -1.13
C HIS A 70 -4.80 -4.08 -1.99
N GLU A 71 -4.06 -3.06 -1.52
CA GLU A 71 -2.93 -2.47 -2.26
C GLU A 71 -1.74 -3.44 -2.46
N PRO A 72 -1.17 -4.08 -1.41
CA PRO A 72 -0.07 -5.02 -1.62
C PRO A 72 -0.48 -6.24 -2.45
N TYR A 73 -1.74 -6.72 -2.35
CA TYR A 73 -2.24 -7.78 -3.22
C TYR A 73 -2.43 -7.31 -4.67
N SER A 74 -2.82 -6.06 -4.91
CA SER A 74 -2.87 -5.47 -6.24
C SER A 74 -1.50 -5.48 -6.92
N LEU A 75 -0.47 -5.08 -6.17
CA LEU A 75 0.92 -5.12 -6.68
C LEU A 75 1.37 -6.56 -6.94
N ALA A 76 1.16 -7.47 -5.97
CA ALA A 76 1.55 -8.88 -6.13
C ALA A 76 0.90 -9.52 -7.34
N LEU A 77 -0.42 -9.34 -7.48
CA LEU A 77 -1.21 -9.84 -8.59
C LEU A 77 -0.68 -9.32 -9.93
N LYS A 78 -0.48 -8.00 -10.05
CA LYS A 78 0.02 -7.37 -11.27
C LYS A 78 1.42 -7.87 -11.65
N LEU A 79 2.33 -7.99 -10.68
CA LEU A 79 3.69 -8.50 -10.93
C LEU A 79 3.66 -9.97 -11.36
N MET A 80 2.88 -10.82 -10.70
CA MET A 80 2.74 -12.24 -11.04
C MET A 80 2.21 -12.45 -12.45
N ILE A 81 1.10 -11.78 -12.80
CA ILE A 81 0.46 -11.91 -14.12
C ILE A 81 1.40 -11.46 -15.23
N LYS A 82 2.14 -10.38 -14.98
CA LYS A 82 2.93 -9.74 -16.02
C LYS A 82 4.29 -10.39 -16.23
N PHE A 83 4.91 -10.88 -15.16
CA PHE A 83 6.31 -11.33 -15.17
C PHE A 83 6.50 -12.79 -14.78
N GLY A 84 5.46 -13.49 -14.33
CA GLY A 84 5.54 -14.90 -13.95
C GLY A 84 6.68 -15.16 -12.95
N VAL A 85 7.62 -16.02 -13.33
CA VAL A 85 8.78 -16.40 -12.51
C VAL A 85 9.70 -15.21 -12.21
N GLU A 86 9.87 -14.26 -13.14
CA GLU A 86 10.73 -13.09 -12.96
C GLU A 86 10.22 -12.16 -11.83
N ALA A 87 8.93 -12.26 -11.46
CA ALA A 87 8.36 -11.49 -10.36
C ALA A 87 8.99 -11.84 -9.00
N LYS A 88 9.65 -13.00 -8.87
CA LYS A 88 10.23 -13.51 -7.61
C LYS A 88 11.15 -12.49 -6.92
N LYS A 89 11.88 -11.67 -7.67
CA LYS A 89 12.80 -10.66 -7.11
C LYS A 89 12.10 -9.55 -6.31
N PHE A 90 10.81 -9.33 -6.52
CA PHE A 90 10.01 -8.32 -5.82
C PHE A 90 9.31 -8.86 -4.56
N PHE A 91 9.36 -10.17 -4.32
CA PHE A 91 8.64 -10.82 -3.21
C PHE A 91 9.57 -11.24 -2.08
N PRO A 92 9.13 -11.17 -0.81
CA PRO A 92 7.79 -10.75 -0.37
C PRO A 92 7.62 -9.22 -0.42
N ILE A 93 6.38 -8.78 -0.62
CA ILE A 93 5.97 -7.40 -0.35
C ILE A 93 5.76 -7.28 1.15
N ASN A 94 6.54 -6.42 1.80
CA ASN A 94 6.42 -6.16 3.24
C ASN A 94 5.34 -5.10 3.47
N ALA A 95 4.12 -5.56 3.72
CA ALA A 95 2.96 -4.72 3.97
C ALA A 95 2.85 -4.37 5.46
N ARG A 96 2.70 -3.08 5.77
CA ARG A 96 2.73 -2.56 7.13
C ARG A 96 1.61 -1.57 7.38
N ASP A 97 1.07 -1.55 8.58
CA ASP A 97 0.05 -0.59 9.00
C ASP A 97 0.15 -0.35 10.50
N ILE A 98 -0.21 0.83 10.97
CA ILE A 98 -0.21 1.17 12.39
C ILE A 98 -1.43 0.55 13.11
N ASP A 99 -2.51 0.35 12.36
CA ASP A 99 -3.79 -0.15 12.86
C ASP A 99 -3.78 -1.69 12.94
N PHE A 100 -3.99 -2.19 14.15
CA PHE A 100 -4.00 -3.63 14.44
C PHE A 100 -5.13 -4.37 13.72
N ASP A 101 -6.33 -3.78 13.66
CA ASP A 101 -7.50 -4.43 13.05
C ASP A 101 -7.33 -4.55 11.53
N ASN A 102 -6.71 -3.53 10.91
CA ASN A 102 -6.30 -3.59 9.50
C ASN A 102 -5.37 -4.77 9.23
N ILE A 103 -4.30 -4.91 10.03
CA ILE A 103 -3.33 -6.01 9.89
C ILE A 103 -3.97 -7.38 10.10
N GLU A 104 -4.82 -7.52 11.13
CA GLU A 104 -5.51 -8.79 11.38
C GLU A 104 -6.48 -9.14 10.26
N CYS A 105 -7.17 -8.17 9.68
CA CYS A 105 -8.00 -8.40 8.49
C CYS A 105 -7.18 -8.82 7.28
N ALA A 106 -6.05 -8.14 7.04
CA ALA A 106 -5.18 -8.42 5.92
C ALA A 106 -4.55 -9.83 6.01
N ARG A 107 -4.19 -10.27 7.23
CA ARG A 107 -3.68 -11.64 7.51
C ARG A 107 -4.72 -12.73 7.26
N ARG A 108 -5.98 -12.48 7.62
CA ARG A 108 -7.09 -13.38 7.24
C ARG A 108 -7.21 -13.46 5.72
N GLY A 109 -6.95 -12.34 5.03
CA GLY A 109 -7.05 -12.23 3.58
C GLY A 109 -8.51 -12.15 3.14
N GLU A 110 -9.35 -11.51 3.94
CA GLU A 110 -10.77 -11.33 3.63
C GLU A 110 -10.94 -9.94 3.02
N LEU A 111 -10.90 -9.87 1.69
CA LEU A 111 -10.86 -8.62 0.94
C LEU A 111 -12.24 -8.37 0.34
N GLY A 112 -13.05 -7.59 1.06
CA GLY A 112 -14.34 -7.12 0.56
C GLY A 112 -14.16 -6.18 -0.63
N ILE A 113 -14.94 -6.38 -1.68
CA ILE A 113 -14.88 -5.62 -2.93
C ILE A 113 -16.28 -5.28 -3.43
N ASN A 114 -16.36 -4.29 -4.33
CA ASN A 114 -17.56 -3.99 -5.11
C ASN A 114 -17.43 -4.43 -6.59
N ASP A 115 -18.50 -4.25 -7.36
CA ASP A 115 -18.53 -4.58 -8.80
C ASP A 115 -17.47 -3.86 -9.65
N LYS A 116 -17.12 -2.61 -9.30
CA LYS A 116 -16.06 -1.86 -10.01
C LYS A 116 -14.69 -2.50 -9.81
N GLU A 117 -14.39 -2.91 -8.59
CA GLU A 117 -13.18 -3.66 -8.26
C GLU A 117 -13.19 -5.02 -8.96
N MET A 118 -14.32 -5.73 -8.97
CA MET A 118 -14.48 -7.01 -9.66
C MET A 118 -14.07 -6.89 -11.14
N TYR A 119 -14.60 -5.89 -11.86
CA TYR A 119 -14.24 -5.64 -13.25
C TYR A 119 -12.74 -5.39 -13.43
N SER A 120 -12.16 -4.56 -12.57
CA SER A 120 -10.73 -4.21 -12.62
C SER A 120 -9.82 -5.41 -12.38
N ILE A 121 -10.19 -6.27 -11.42
CA ILE A 121 -9.45 -7.50 -11.11
C ILE A 121 -9.60 -8.50 -12.26
N ASN A 122 -10.81 -8.72 -12.78
CA ASN A 122 -11.04 -9.61 -13.92
C ASN A 122 -10.21 -9.19 -15.13
N TYR A 123 -10.24 -7.91 -15.50
CA TYR A 123 -9.41 -7.35 -16.57
C TYR A 123 -7.92 -7.58 -16.31
N CYS A 124 -7.44 -7.34 -15.08
CA CYS A 124 -6.06 -7.59 -14.71
C CYS A 124 -5.69 -9.07 -14.90
N THR A 125 -6.56 -9.99 -14.46
CA THR A 125 -6.39 -11.45 -14.53
C THR A 125 -6.73 -12.08 -15.87
N ARG A 126 -7.12 -11.28 -16.88
CA ARG A 126 -7.61 -11.78 -18.18
C ARG A 126 -8.75 -12.81 -17.98
N ASP A 127 -9.74 -12.42 -17.18
CA ASP A 127 -10.92 -13.20 -16.81
C ASP A 127 -10.62 -14.50 -16.03
N ASN A 128 -9.41 -14.65 -15.48
CA ASN A 128 -9.00 -15.81 -14.69
C ASN A 128 -8.88 -15.54 -13.18
N ILE A 129 -9.80 -14.75 -12.62
CA ILE A 129 -9.78 -14.36 -11.21
C ILE A 129 -9.76 -15.56 -10.25
N TYR A 130 -10.46 -16.64 -10.59
CA TYR A 130 -10.53 -17.89 -9.82
C TYR A 130 -9.18 -18.61 -9.67
N GLU A 131 -8.21 -18.28 -10.53
CA GLU A 131 -6.84 -18.78 -10.39
C GLU A 131 -6.17 -18.20 -9.13
N PHE A 132 -6.57 -16.99 -8.72
CA PHE A 132 -5.92 -16.20 -7.68
C PHE A 132 -6.74 -16.04 -6.41
N PHE A 133 -8.08 -16.13 -6.52
CA PHE A 133 -8.99 -15.90 -5.40
C PHE A 133 -10.07 -16.98 -5.31
N ASP A 134 -10.45 -17.30 -4.08
CA ASP A 134 -11.73 -17.92 -3.77
C ASP A 134 -12.75 -16.83 -3.41
N PHE A 135 -14.03 -17.15 -3.53
CA PHE A 135 -15.13 -16.20 -3.32
C PHE A 135 -15.91 -16.59 -2.07
N ALA A 136 -16.25 -15.59 -1.27
CA ALA A 136 -17.03 -15.75 -0.05
C ALA A 136 -18.08 -14.64 0.05
N LYS A 137 -19.13 -14.90 0.83
CA LYS A 137 -20.15 -13.90 1.13
C LYS A 137 -19.51 -12.68 1.77
N ALA A 138 -19.93 -11.49 1.33
CA ALA A 138 -19.54 -10.23 1.93
C ALA A 138 -19.80 -10.24 3.45
N LYS A 139 -18.76 -9.91 4.23
CA LYS A 139 -18.89 -9.74 5.68
C LYS A 139 -19.32 -8.33 6.05
N ASN A 140 -19.00 -7.34 5.21
CA ASN A 140 -19.41 -5.95 5.37
C ASN A 140 -20.60 -5.66 4.42
N PRO A 141 -21.73 -5.11 4.89
CA PRO A 141 -22.88 -4.73 4.07
C PRO A 141 -22.57 -3.72 2.96
N GLN A 142 -21.45 -3.01 3.04
CA GLN A 142 -20.98 -2.10 2.00
C GLN A 142 -20.13 -2.80 0.92
N ASP A 143 -19.87 -4.10 1.04
CA ASP A 143 -19.19 -4.91 0.03
C ASP A 143 -20.19 -5.82 -0.67
N ASP A 144 -20.03 -6.02 -1.98
CA ASP A 144 -20.87 -6.92 -2.76
C ASP A 144 -20.43 -8.37 -2.57
N ILE A 145 -19.11 -8.60 -2.44
CA ILE A 145 -18.52 -9.92 -2.25
C ILE A 145 -17.18 -9.82 -1.50
N THR A 146 -16.70 -10.95 -0.98
CA THR A 146 -15.36 -11.05 -0.38
C THR A 146 -14.49 -11.99 -1.20
N LEU A 147 -13.30 -11.52 -1.56
CA LEU A 147 -12.26 -12.35 -2.16
C LEU A 147 -11.29 -12.87 -1.09
N ILE A 148 -10.87 -14.12 -1.25
CA ILE A 148 -9.87 -14.77 -0.40
C ILE A 148 -8.67 -15.15 -1.27
N PRO A 149 -7.49 -14.52 -1.09
CA PRO A 149 -6.29 -14.86 -1.84
C PRO A 149 -5.89 -16.32 -1.66
N LYS A 150 -5.69 -17.02 -2.77
CA LYS A 150 -5.13 -18.38 -2.77
C LYS A 150 -3.68 -18.39 -2.29
N PRO A 151 -3.17 -19.54 -1.78
CA PRO A 151 -1.82 -19.63 -1.20
C PRO A 151 -0.72 -18.99 -2.06
N LYS A 152 -0.73 -19.23 -3.39
CA LYS A 152 0.26 -18.69 -4.33
C LYS A 152 0.33 -17.15 -4.37
N LEU A 153 -0.75 -16.46 -4.02
CA LEU A 153 -0.82 -15.00 -3.94
C LEU A 153 -0.62 -14.55 -2.49
N LYS A 154 -1.23 -15.26 -1.53
CA LYS A 154 -1.13 -14.99 -0.09
C LYS A 154 0.32 -15.00 0.40
N GLU A 155 1.12 -15.96 -0.05
CA GLU A 155 2.54 -16.09 0.32
C GLU A 155 3.44 -14.96 -0.20
N LYS A 156 2.95 -14.12 -1.13
CA LYS A 156 3.73 -13.01 -1.71
C LYS A 156 3.72 -11.76 -0.84
N VAL A 157 2.89 -11.71 0.18
CA VAL A 157 2.72 -10.53 1.05
C VAL A 157 2.92 -10.93 2.51
N VAL A 158 3.72 -10.16 3.24
CA VAL A 158 3.92 -10.33 4.68
C VAL A 158 3.36 -9.10 5.40
N PHE A 159 2.46 -9.33 6.36
CA PHE A 159 1.78 -8.26 7.10
C PHE A 159 2.34 -8.08 8.51
N THR A 160 2.77 -6.86 8.82
CA THR A 160 3.34 -6.49 10.12
C THR A 160 2.73 -5.19 10.64
N GLN A 161 2.37 -5.15 11.92
CA GLN A 161 1.97 -3.88 12.53
C GLN A 161 3.20 -3.01 12.76
N ALA A 162 3.21 -1.79 12.23
CA ALA A 162 4.35 -0.90 12.34
C ALA A 162 3.99 0.59 12.22
N ASP A 163 4.87 1.45 12.75
CA ASP A 163 4.74 2.91 12.70
C ASP A 163 5.74 3.45 11.67
N ILE A 164 5.23 4.12 10.63
CA ILE A 164 6.04 4.60 9.49
C ILE A 164 7.17 5.53 9.93
N LEU A 165 6.94 6.32 10.99
CA LEU A 165 7.92 7.26 11.50
C LEU A 165 9.04 6.58 12.27
N LYS A 166 8.83 5.36 12.76
CA LYS A 166 9.86 4.54 13.40
C LYS A 166 10.61 3.69 12.38
N ASP A 167 9.86 3.08 11.47
CA ASP A 167 10.38 2.15 10.46
C ASP A 167 11.33 2.81 9.46
N THR A 168 11.22 4.12 9.27
CA THR A 168 12.07 4.88 8.35
C THR A 168 13.36 5.39 8.99
N THR A 169 13.52 5.28 10.33
CA THR A 169 14.68 5.85 11.06
C THR A 169 16.01 5.15 10.82
N GLN A 170 15.99 3.92 10.30
CA GLN A 170 17.17 3.13 10.00
C GLN A 170 17.41 3.06 8.50
N LYS A 171 18.67 2.90 8.09
CA LYS A 171 19.04 2.70 6.68
C LYS A 171 18.27 1.51 6.10
N LEU A 172 17.59 1.75 5.00
CA LEU A 172 16.90 0.74 4.21
C LEU A 172 17.85 0.20 3.13
N PRO A 173 17.68 -1.06 2.68
CA PRO A 173 18.45 -1.60 1.58
C PRO A 173 18.34 -0.73 0.31
N ASP A 174 19.38 -0.76 -0.51
CA ASP A 174 19.27 -0.19 -1.86
C ASP A 174 18.26 -1.00 -2.71
N ASN A 175 17.79 -0.42 -3.82
CA ASN A 175 16.69 -0.98 -4.62
C ASN A 175 15.40 -1.17 -3.80
N THR A 176 15.07 -0.22 -2.93
CA THR A 176 13.82 -0.23 -2.17
C THR A 176 12.70 0.48 -2.93
N VAL A 177 11.53 -0.15 -3.06
CA VAL A 177 10.29 0.47 -3.49
C VAL A 177 9.46 0.74 -2.23
N PHE A 178 9.41 1.99 -1.80
CA PHE A 178 8.70 2.41 -0.59
C PHE A 178 7.36 3.06 -0.96
N MET A 179 6.26 2.33 -0.80
CA MET A 179 4.91 2.84 -1.05
C MET A 179 4.30 3.33 0.26
N CYS A 180 3.78 4.55 0.27
CA CYS A 180 3.08 5.15 1.42
C CYS A 180 1.97 6.09 0.92
N ARG A 181 1.00 5.50 0.23
CA ARG A 181 0.00 6.21 -0.58
C ARG A 181 -1.22 6.61 0.25
N ASN A 182 -1.71 7.82 0.02
CA ASN A 182 -2.93 8.39 0.61
C ASN A 182 -2.94 8.47 2.15
N ILE A 183 -1.76 8.66 2.76
CA ILE A 183 -1.60 8.74 4.22
C ILE A 183 -1.01 10.03 4.74
N TRP A 184 -0.33 10.80 3.89
CA TRP A 184 0.35 12.02 4.29
C TRP A 184 -0.61 13.06 4.89
N PRO A 185 -1.85 13.22 4.39
CA PRO A 185 -2.78 14.19 4.97
C PRO A 185 -3.14 13.91 6.43
N TYR A 186 -3.04 12.66 6.89
CA TYR A 186 -3.31 12.28 8.28
C TYR A 186 -2.12 12.51 9.22
N LEU A 187 -0.93 12.79 8.68
CA LEU A 187 0.23 13.20 9.47
C LEU A 187 0.14 14.69 9.81
N SER A 188 0.62 15.08 10.99
CA SER A 188 0.88 16.50 11.29
C SER A 188 2.02 17.03 10.42
N ASP A 189 2.11 18.35 10.22
CA ASP A 189 3.16 18.96 9.38
C ASP A 189 4.57 18.59 9.83
N ASN A 190 4.79 18.53 11.15
CA ASN A 190 6.04 18.06 11.73
C ASN A 190 6.32 16.59 11.36
N ASN A 191 5.32 15.72 11.39
CA ASN A 191 5.48 14.31 11.05
C ASN A 191 5.66 14.09 9.54
N ARG A 192 5.04 14.91 8.67
CA ARG A 192 5.29 14.89 7.21
C ARG A 192 6.75 15.25 6.92
N THR A 193 7.23 16.33 7.53
CA THR A 193 8.62 16.78 7.43
C THR A 193 9.58 15.70 7.89
N LYS A 194 9.36 15.14 9.10
CA LYS A 194 10.16 14.04 9.65
C LYS A 194 10.19 12.81 8.77
N LEU A 195 9.04 12.37 8.24
CA LEU A 195 8.98 11.23 7.34
C LEU A 195 9.81 11.48 6.09
N ALA A 196 9.64 12.63 5.45
CA ALA A 196 10.36 12.97 4.23
C ALA A 196 11.87 13.10 4.48
N ASP A 197 12.29 13.73 5.58
CA ASP A 197 13.70 13.80 5.98
C ASP A 197 14.29 12.41 6.19
N SER A 198 13.56 11.54 6.89
CA SER A 198 14.00 10.18 7.17
C SER A 198 14.14 9.35 5.88
N LEU A 199 13.18 9.44 4.97
CA LEU A 199 13.27 8.81 3.64
C LEU A 199 14.46 9.34 2.84
N ALA A 200 14.70 10.66 2.85
CA ALA A 200 15.84 11.28 2.17
C ALA A 200 17.19 10.85 2.74
N GLN A 201 17.26 10.61 4.05
CA GLN A 201 18.48 10.19 4.73
C GLN A 201 18.76 8.69 4.59
N ASN A 202 17.70 7.86 4.62
CA ASN A 202 17.85 6.42 4.89
C ASN A 202 17.54 5.51 3.69
N LEU A 203 16.91 5.99 2.62
CA LEU A 203 16.75 5.20 1.39
C LEU A 203 18.04 5.16 0.57
N GLY A 204 18.35 3.99 -0.01
CA GLY A 204 19.43 3.83 -0.97
C GLY A 204 19.18 4.56 -2.29
N LYS A 205 20.24 4.90 -3.02
CA LYS A 205 20.20 5.75 -4.22
C LYS A 205 19.30 5.21 -5.34
N ASN A 206 19.17 3.90 -5.48
CA ASN A 206 18.34 3.28 -6.51
C ASN A 206 16.89 3.04 -6.06
N SER A 207 16.45 3.70 -4.98
CA SER A 207 15.14 3.51 -4.37
C SER A 207 14.08 4.46 -4.91
N LEU A 208 12.82 4.08 -4.69
CA LEU A 208 11.62 4.83 -5.05
C LEU A 208 10.78 5.15 -3.82
N VAL A 209 10.13 6.30 -3.84
CA VAL A 209 8.99 6.64 -2.98
C VAL A 209 7.75 6.73 -3.86
N VAL A 210 6.69 6.00 -3.50
CA VAL A 210 5.40 6.04 -4.19
C VAL A 210 4.34 6.61 -3.26
N ILE A 211 3.74 7.72 -3.68
CA ILE A 211 2.65 8.39 -2.96
C ILE A 211 1.33 8.20 -3.71
N GLY A 212 0.25 8.78 -3.20
CA GLY A 212 -1.05 8.80 -3.86
C GLY A 212 -1.49 10.23 -4.18
N ASP A 213 -2.49 10.35 -5.05
CA ASP A 213 -3.01 11.64 -5.48
C ASP A 213 -3.61 12.45 -4.32
N PHE A 214 -4.18 11.76 -3.33
CA PHE A 214 -4.65 12.40 -2.08
C PHE A 214 -3.53 13.13 -1.32
N ASP A 215 -2.29 12.63 -1.38
CA ASP A 215 -1.15 13.22 -0.68
C ASP A 215 -0.71 14.54 -1.32
N ILE A 216 -0.70 14.60 -2.65
CA ILE A 216 -0.42 15.84 -3.39
C ILE A 216 -1.52 16.86 -3.14
N ARG A 217 -2.79 16.49 -3.39
CA ARG A 217 -3.92 17.43 -3.33
C ARG A 217 -4.18 18.05 -1.97
N ASN A 218 -3.79 17.40 -0.87
CA ASN A 218 -4.15 17.84 0.48
C ASN A 218 -2.96 18.33 1.31
N CYS A 219 -1.72 17.98 0.93
CA CYS A 219 -0.55 18.44 1.67
C CYS A 219 0.70 18.68 0.82
N ASN A 220 0.57 18.79 -0.51
CA ASN A 220 1.67 19.09 -1.44
C ASN A 220 2.89 18.19 -1.19
N THR A 221 2.65 16.90 -0.97
CA THR A 221 3.71 15.94 -0.60
C THR A 221 4.81 15.86 -1.65
N ASP A 222 4.48 16.06 -2.92
CA ASP A 222 5.44 16.20 -4.01
C ASP A 222 6.43 17.33 -3.76
N VAL A 223 5.98 18.53 -3.36
CA VAL A 223 6.85 19.66 -2.99
C VAL A 223 7.73 19.31 -1.80
N ILE A 224 7.17 18.64 -0.78
CA ILE A 224 7.91 18.18 0.39
C ILE A 224 9.07 17.25 -0.03
N LEU A 225 8.82 16.32 -0.96
CA LEU A 225 9.81 15.41 -1.50
C LEU A 225 10.84 16.15 -2.40
N TYR A 226 10.40 17.08 -3.25
CA TYR A 226 11.27 17.83 -4.17
C TYR A 226 12.34 18.64 -3.45
N ILE A 227 11.99 19.32 -2.34
CA ILE A 227 12.92 20.10 -1.51
C ILE A 227 14.03 19.22 -0.93
N ARG A 228 13.77 17.91 -0.76
CA ARG A 228 14.73 16.92 -0.26
C ARG A 228 15.48 16.18 -1.38
N GLY A 229 15.35 16.69 -2.60
CA GLY A 229 16.06 16.21 -3.78
C GLY A 229 15.41 15.03 -4.51
N PHE A 230 14.29 14.48 -4.03
CA PHE A 230 13.54 13.48 -4.80
C PHE A 230 13.06 14.07 -6.12
N ARG A 231 12.95 13.26 -7.18
CA ARG A 231 12.49 13.69 -8.51
C ARG A 231 11.47 12.72 -9.07
N GLU A 232 10.45 13.22 -9.76
CA GLU A 232 9.46 12.34 -10.39
C GLU A 232 10.11 11.49 -11.49
N SER A 233 9.77 10.20 -11.53
CA SER A 233 10.42 9.21 -12.42
C SER A 233 9.86 9.19 -13.85
N GLY A 234 9.17 10.25 -14.28
CA GLY A 234 8.32 10.26 -15.48
C GLY A 234 7.01 9.46 -15.32
N MET A 235 6.70 9.08 -14.08
CA MET A 235 5.44 8.46 -13.68
C MET A 235 4.82 9.26 -12.54
N PHE A 236 3.54 9.63 -12.72
CA PHE A 236 2.79 10.34 -11.69
C PHE A 236 2.82 9.57 -10.37
N ASN A 237 3.06 10.31 -9.28
CA ASN A 237 3.19 9.82 -7.91
C ASN A 237 4.38 8.89 -7.60
N VAL A 238 5.34 8.73 -8.53
CA VAL A 238 6.54 7.88 -8.33
C VAL A 238 7.78 8.75 -8.35
N PHE A 239 8.53 8.74 -7.25
CA PHE A 239 9.69 9.60 -7.02
C PHE A 239 10.96 8.78 -6.85
N GLU A 240 12.00 9.12 -7.60
CA GLU A 240 13.35 8.60 -7.45
C GLU A 240 14.12 9.35 -6.37
N LYS A 241 14.85 8.59 -5.56
CA LYS A 241 15.81 9.12 -4.59
C LYS A 241 16.97 9.84 -5.33
N PRO A 242 17.45 11.00 -4.85
CA PRO A 242 18.66 11.62 -5.39
C PRO A 242 19.94 10.88 -4.99
#